data_AF-A0A960DMN1-F1
#
_entry.id   AF-A0A960DMN1-F1
#
_cell.length_a   1.000
_cell.length_b   1.000
_cell.length_c   1.000
_cell.angle_alpha   90.00
_cell.angle_beta   90.00
_cell.angle_gamma   90.00
#
_symmetry.space_group_name_H-M   'P 1'
#
loop_
_entity.id
_entity.type
_entity.pdbx_description
1 polymer ?
#
loop_
_entity_poly.entity_id
_entity_poly.type
_entity_poly.pdbx_seq_one_letter_code
_entity_poly.pdbx_strand_id
1 'polypeptide(L)'
;MAATELDQIVNLAKRRGFVYPSAEIYGGFRSSYDYGPLGSLMLRNVREAWIRTMVQQRDDVVLIDAAILAPPQVFEASGHLANFSDPLVDCTKCKQRFREDHLEDPDLCPGCGSRGTFTEARAFNLMFKTYAGPVEGAGAEVYMRPETAQGMFVNFLNVLQTSRKK
;
A
#
# COMPACT_ATOMS: atom_id res chain seq x y z
N MET A 1 31.45 -2.88 -7.55
CA MET A 1 31.36 -2.82 -6.08
C MET A 1 29.89 -2.71 -5.69
N ALA A 2 29.51 -3.24 -4.53
CA ALA A 2 28.16 -3.02 -4.00
C ALA A 2 27.93 -1.52 -3.75
N ALA A 3 26.69 -1.06 -3.86
CA ALA A 3 26.34 0.31 -3.51
C ALA A 3 26.52 0.51 -1.99
N THR A 4 27.04 1.67 -1.60
CA THR A 4 27.24 2.04 -0.18
C THR A 4 26.17 3.00 0.31
N GLU A 5 25.55 3.76 -0.60
CA GLU A 5 24.53 4.77 -0.28
C GLU A 5 23.25 4.56 -1.10
N LEU A 6 22.09 4.85 -0.50
CA LEU A 6 20.79 4.70 -1.17
C LEU A 6 20.68 5.57 -2.44
N ASP A 7 21.23 6.79 -2.40
CA ASP A 7 21.22 7.72 -3.53
C ASP A 7 21.93 7.17 -4.77
N GLN A 8 22.94 6.31 -4.60
CA GLN A 8 23.60 5.65 -5.72
C GLN A 8 22.62 4.73 -6.45
N ILE A 9 21.79 3.99 -5.71
CA ILE A 9 20.78 3.08 -6.24
C ILE A 9 19.65 3.87 -6.90
N VAL A 10 19.11 4.90 -6.24
CA VAL A 10 18.04 5.74 -6.78
C VAL A 10 18.47 6.39 -8.10
N ASN A 11 19.66 6.99 -8.13
CA ASN A 11 20.21 7.62 -9.34
C ASN A 11 20.46 6.61 -10.47
N LEU A 12 20.91 5.40 -10.15
CA LEU A 12 21.08 4.35 -11.16
C LEU A 12 19.72 3.89 -11.70
N ALA A 13 18.76 3.63 -10.83
CA ALA A 13 17.43 3.14 -11.19
C ALA A 13 16.72 4.10 -12.14
N LYS A 14 16.79 5.42 -11.85
CA LYS A 14 16.23 6.45 -12.74
C LYS A 14 16.98 6.51 -14.07
N ARG A 15 18.32 6.64 -14.05
CA ARG A 15 19.13 6.81 -15.29
C ARG A 15 19.10 5.60 -16.22
N ARG A 16 18.88 4.40 -15.70
CA ARG A 16 18.87 3.16 -16.47
C ARG A 16 17.47 2.63 -16.80
N GLY A 17 16.43 3.35 -16.42
CA GLY A 17 15.05 2.97 -16.76
C GLY A 17 14.51 1.78 -15.97
N PHE A 18 14.83 1.73 -14.67
CA PHE A 18 14.21 0.80 -13.74
C PHE A 18 12.98 1.41 -13.07
N VAL A 19 13.11 2.56 -12.41
CA VAL A 19 12.03 3.18 -11.63
C VAL A 19 12.07 4.69 -11.82
N TYR A 20 10.90 5.30 -12.00
CA TYR A 20 10.70 6.75 -12.11
C TYR A 20 9.72 7.24 -11.05
N PRO A 21 9.87 8.47 -10.53
CA PRO A 21 8.79 9.15 -9.82
C PRO A 21 7.54 9.22 -10.70
N SER A 22 6.39 8.80 -10.19
CA SER A 22 5.15 8.86 -10.97
C SER A 22 4.73 10.30 -11.20
N ALA A 23 4.14 10.59 -12.37
CA ALA A 23 3.71 11.94 -12.77
C ALA A 23 4.82 13.01 -12.71
N GLU A 24 6.09 12.65 -12.97
CA GLU A 24 7.25 13.54 -12.82
C GLU A 24 7.10 14.89 -13.55
N ILE A 25 6.57 14.89 -14.77
CA ILE A 25 6.37 16.12 -15.57
C ILE A 25 5.30 17.06 -15.00
N TYR A 26 4.48 16.58 -14.07
CA TYR A 26 3.43 17.34 -13.38
C TYR A 26 3.81 17.69 -11.93
N GLY A 27 5.09 17.57 -11.56
CA GLY A 27 5.57 17.85 -10.20
C GLY A 27 5.66 16.61 -9.31
N GLY A 28 5.34 15.43 -9.85
CA GLY A 28 5.44 14.16 -9.14
C GLY A 28 4.22 13.85 -8.27
N PHE A 29 3.92 12.56 -8.11
CA PHE A 29 2.94 12.07 -7.15
C PHE A 29 3.65 11.34 -6.02
N ARG A 30 3.62 11.94 -4.82
CA ARG A 30 4.37 11.46 -3.66
C ARG A 30 4.00 10.00 -3.34
N SER A 31 5.02 9.20 -3.03
CA SER A 31 4.89 7.77 -2.69
C SER A 31 4.33 6.89 -3.81
N SER A 32 4.34 7.36 -5.06
CA SER A 32 4.00 6.57 -6.25
C SER A 32 5.15 6.57 -7.25
N TYR A 33 5.37 5.43 -7.89
CA TYR A 33 6.49 5.22 -8.82
C TYR A 33 6.07 4.36 -10.00
N ASP A 34 6.65 4.65 -11.16
CA ASP A 34 6.42 3.91 -12.40
C ASP A 34 7.65 3.07 -12.75
N TYR A 35 7.44 1.80 -13.14
CA TYR A 35 8.54 0.93 -13.59
C TYR A 35 8.88 1.22 -15.06
N GLY A 36 10.14 1.57 -15.33
CA GLY A 36 10.65 1.78 -16.68
C GLY A 36 10.83 0.47 -17.48
N PRO A 37 11.39 0.53 -18.70
CA PRO A 37 11.52 -0.66 -19.56
C PRO A 37 12.28 -1.81 -18.91
N LEU A 38 13.43 -1.54 -18.28
CA LEU A 38 14.21 -2.58 -17.59
C LEU A 38 13.55 -3.01 -16.28
N GLY A 39 12.97 -2.07 -15.54
CA GLY A 39 12.31 -2.34 -14.27
C GLY A 39 11.08 -3.22 -14.42
N SER A 40 10.29 -3.01 -15.48
CA SER A 40 9.11 -3.82 -15.79
C SER A 40 9.48 -5.28 -16.09
N LEU A 41 10.55 -5.49 -16.86
CA LEU A 41 11.08 -6.84 -17.13
C LEU A 41 11.66 -7.49 -15.87
N MET A 42 12.39 -6.73 -15.06
CA MET A 42 12.93 -7.21 -13.79
C MET A 42 11.80 -7.61 -12.82
N LEU A 43 10.79 -6.75 -12.64
CA LEU A 43 9.63 -7.03 -11.78
C LEU A 43 8.91 -8.31 -12.23
N ARG A 44 8.70 -8.47 -13.54
CA ARG A 44 8.12 -9.70 -14.11
C ARG A 44 8.98 -10.91 -13.77
N ASN A 45 10.28 -10.86 -14.01
CA ASN A 45 11.19 -11.98 -13.74
C ASN A 45 11.17 -12.40 -12.25
N VAL A 46 11.14 -11.42 -11.33
CA VAL A 46 11.04 -11.69 -9.89
C VAL A 46 9.70 -12.35 -9.55
N ARG A 47 8.59 -11.83 -10.09
CA ARG A 47 7.25 -12.40 -9.86
C ARG A 47 7.15 -13.83 -10.40
N GLU A 48 7.62 -14.08 -11.61
CA GLU A 48 7.61 -15.43 -12.21
C GLU A 48 8.49 -16.40 -11.43
N ALA A 49 9.66 -15.96 -10.96
CA ALA A 49 10.52 -16.79 -10.12
C ALA A 49 9.84 -17.17 -8.81
N TRP A 50 9.13 -16.23 -8.17
CA TRP A 50 8.36 -16.50 -6.96
C TRP A 50 7.20 -17.46 -7.22
N ILE A 51 6.41 -17.24 -8.29
CA ILE A 51 5.29 -18.13 -8.65
C ILE A 51 5.78 -19.53 -8.96
N ARG A 52 6.90 -19.66 -9.69
CA ARG A 52 7.49 -20.96 -10.00
C ARG A 52 7.82 -21.73 -8.71
N THR A 53 8.50 -21.09 -7.76
CA THR A 53 8.93 -21.75 -6.52
C THR A 53 7.75 -22.01 -5.56
N MET A 54 6.88 -21.03 -5.38
CA MET A 54 5.84 -21.07 -4.34
C MET A 54 4.56 -21.78 -4.79
N VAL A 55 4.30 -21.83 -6.10
CA VAL A 55 3.06 -22.39 -6.65
C VAL A 55 3.36 -23.57 -7.58
N GLN A 56 4.22 -23.41 -8.59
CA GLN A 56 4.38 -24.45 -9.61
C GLN A 56 5.20 -25.66 -9.13
N GLN A 57 6.13 -25.45 -8.19
CA GLN A 57 6.97 -26.49 -7.60
C GLN A 57 6.38 -27.08 -6.32
N ARG A 58 5.18 -26.65 -5.93
CA ARG A 58 4.50 -27.06 -4.70
C ARG A 58 3.11 -27.59 -5.03
N ASP A 59 2.74 -28.70 -4.41
CA ASP A 59 1.44 -29.33 -4.65
C ASP A 59 0.34 -28.82 -3.71
N ASP A 60 0.66 -27.92 -2.77
CA ASP A 60 -0.19 -27.48 -1.67
C ASP A 60 -0.52 -25.97 -1.70
N VAL A 61 -0.17 -25.26 -2.78
CA VAL A 61 -0.45 -23.83 -2.96
C VAL A 61 -1.16 -23.61 -4.30
N VAL A 62 -2.23 -22.81 -4.28
CA VAL A 62 -3.00 -22.44 -5.49
C VAL A 62 -2.91 -20.93 -5.69
N LEU A 63 -2.60 -20.51 -6.91
CA LEU A 63 -2.57 -19.10 -7.29
C LEU A 63 -3.98 -18.60 -7.65
N ILE A 64 -4.37 -17.46 -7.10
CA ILE A 64 -5.56 -16.72 -7.50
C ILE A 64 -5.20 -15.24 -7.73
N ASP A 65 -6.01 -14.55 -8.54
CA ASP A 65 -5.93 -13.10 -8.71
C ASP A 65 -7.29 -12.49 -8.40
N ALA A 66 -7.40 -11.87 -7.22
CA ALA A 66 -8.64 -11.27 -6.73
C ALA A 66 -8.74 -9.80 -7.15
N ALA A 67 -9.96 -9.25 -7.17
CA ALA A 67 -10.20 -7.84 -7.42
C ALA A 67 -9.46 -6.92 -6.42
N ILE A 68 -9.10 -5.71 -6.87
CA ILE A 68 -8.51 -4.67 -6.02
C ILE A 68 -9.61 -3.97 -5.20
N LEU A 69 -10.74 -3.69 -5.83
CA LEU A 69 -11.89 -3.07 -5.17
C LEU A 69 -12.72 -4.14 -4.47
N ALA A 70 -13.08 -3.88 -3.22
CA ALA A 70 -13.96 -4.72 -2.43
C ALA A 70 -14.97 -3.88 -1.64
N PRO A 71 -16.14 -4.46 -1.32
CA PRO A 71 -17.18 -3.75 -0.60
C PRO A 71 -16.83 -3.64 0.89
N PRO A 72 -17.37 -2.64 1.62
CA PRO A 72 -17.03 -2.33 3.01
C PRO A 72 -17.12 -3.53 3.96
N GLN A 73 -18.08 -4.44 3.73
CA GLN A 73 -18.37 -5.60 4.58
C GLN A 73 -17.15 -6.54 4.72
N VAL A 74 -16.31 -6.64 3.67
CA VAL A 74 -15.07 -7.45 3.73
C VAL A 74 -14.09 -6.84 4.73
N PHE A 75 -14.00 -5.51 4.75
CA PHE A 75 -13.07 -4.76 5.59
C PHE A 75 -13.61 -4.50 7.00
N GLU A 76 -14.93 -4.53 7.17
CA GLU A 76 -15.59 -4.58 8.47
C GLU A 76 -15.32 -5.93 9.14
N ALA A 77 -15.61 -7.04 8.44
CA ALA A 77 -15.44 -8.39 8.97
C ALA A 77 -13.98 -8.72 9.33
N SER A 78 -13.02 -8.19 8.57
CA SER A 78 -11.59 -8.35 8.87
C SER A 78 -11.05 -7.34 9.90
N GLY A 79 -11.88 -6.38 10.35
CA GLY A 79 -11.50 -5.38 11.34
C GLY A 79 -10.65 -4.22 10.81
N HIS A 80 -10.39 -4.14 9.50
CA HIS A 80 -9.61 -3.05 8.90
C HIS A 80 -10.30 -1.69 9.07
N LEU A 81 -11.62 -1.62 8.97
CA LEU A 81 -12.33 -0.35 9.15
C LEU A 81 -12.17 0.22 10.56
N ALA A 82 -12.03 -0.64 11.58
CA ALA A 82 -11.86 -0.23 12.96
C ALA A 82 -10.39 -0.01 13.36
N ASN A 83 -9.48 -0.82 12.84
CA ASN A 83 -8.13 -0.95 13.40
C ASN A 83 -7.00 -0.56 12.44
N PHE A 84 -7.28 -0.39 11.13
CA PHE A 84 -6.24 -0.08 10.14
C PHE A 84 -6.01 1.43 10.03
N SER A 85 -5.49 2.01 11.11
CA SER A 85 -5.27 3.44 11.24
C SER A 85 -3.94 3.78 11.88
N ASP A 86 -3.30 4.85 11.41
CA ASP A 86 -2.15 5.45 12.07
C ASP A 86 -2.62 6.59 13.01
N PRO A 87 -1.97 6.77 14.17
CA PRO A 87 -2.20 7.94 15.02
C PRO A 87 -1.52 9.16 14.41
N LEU A 88 -2.31 10.12 13.93
CA LEU A 88 -1.80 11.35 13.33
C LEU A 88 -2.01 12.56 14.23
N VAL A 89 -0.98 13.39 14.36
CA VAL A 89 -1.01 14.70 15.03
C VAL A 89 -0.66 15.80 14.04
N ASP A 90 -1.30 16.95 14.15
CA ASP A 90 -1.01 18.13 13.34
C ASP A 90 -0.29 19.19 14.19
N CYS A 91 0.81 19.76 13.69
CA CYS A 91 1.43 20.90 14.37
C CYS A 91 0.61 22.17 14.10
N THR A 92 0.09 22.78 15.16
CA THR A 92 -0.74 24.00 15.07
C THR A 92 0.01 25.20 14.51
N LYS A 93 1.35 25.22 14.53
CA LYS A 93 2.18 26.29 13.96
C LYS A 93 2.52 26.10 12.49
N CYS A 94 3.20 25.01 12.12
CA CYS A 94 3.62 24.80 10.73
C CYS A 94 2.59 24.08 9.86
N LYS A 95 1.49 23.60 10.45
CA LYS A 95 0.40 22.87 9.79
C LYS A 95 0.83 21.55 9.13
N GLN A 96 2.05 21.08 9.41
CA GLN A 96 2.49 19.76 8.99
C GLN A 96 1.89 18.68 9.87
N ARG A 97 1.70 17.51 9.26
CA ARG A 97 1.15 16.32 9.90
C ARG A 97 2.25 15.29 10.13
N PHE A 98 2.20 14.66 11.30
CA PHE A 98 3.17 13.66 11.73
C PHE A 98 2.44 12.44 12.28
N ARG A 99 3.11 11.30 12.16
CA ARG A 99 2.73 10.07 12.86
C ARG A 99 3.22 10.17 14.31
N GLU A 100 2.29 10.13 15.24
CA GLU A 100 2.58 10.28 16.68
C GLU A 100 3.59 9.22 17.14
N ASP A 101 3.41 7.99 16.68
CA ASP A 101 4.26 6.84 17.00
C ASP A 101 5.68 6.91 16.39
N HIS A 102 5.94 7.88 15.51
CA HIS A 102 7.24 8.12 14.90
C HIS A 102 7.95 9.36 15.47
N LEU A 103 7.35 10.06 16.45
CA LEU A 103 7.99 11.21 17.10
C LEU A 103 8.97 10.73 18.17
N GLU A 104 10.24 11.13 18.05
CA GLU A 104 11.26 10.87 19.07
C GLU A 104 10.96 11.62 20.39
N ASP A 105 10.49 12.86 20.27
CA ASP A 105 10.02 13.70 21.38
C ASP A 105 8.55 14.09 21.08
N PRO A 106 7.57 13.57 21.85
CA PRO A 106 6.14 13.82 21.64
C PRO A 106 5.74 15.30 21.71
N ASP A 107 6.56 16.14 22.34
CA ASP A 107 6.28 17.57 22.47
C ASP A 107 6.96 18.42 21.41
N LEU A 108 7.97 17.90 20.70
CA LEU A 108 8.79 18.68 19.77
C LEU A 108 8.37 18.45 18.31
N CYS A 109 7.91 19.51 17.63
CA CYS A 109 7.66 19.43 16.19
C CYS A 109 8.97 19.33 15.40
N PRO A 110 9.24 18.24 14.65
CA PRO A 110 10.48 18.11 13.88
C PRO A 110 10.50 19.02 12.65
N GLY A 111 9.34 19.52 12.20
CA GLY A 111 9.24 20.43 11.06
C GLY A 111 9.61 21.88 11.36
N CYS A 112 9.34 22.38 12.58
CA CYS A 112 9.56 23.78 12.93
C CYS A 112 10.16 24.02 14.32
N GLY A 113 10.52 22.98 15.05
CA GLY A 113 11.15 23.04 16.38
C GLY A 113 10.26 23.59 17.50
N SER A 114 8.96 23.80 17.25
CA SER A 114 8.04 24.32 18.25
C SER A 114 7.58 23.24 19.21
N ARG A 115 7.55 23.56 20.51
CA ARG A 115 7.17 22.64 21.59
C ARG A 115 5.71 22.76 22.01
N GLY A 116 5.05 21.64 22.33
CA GLY A 116 3.67 21.60 22.83
C GLY A 116 2.65 22.14 21.83
N THR A 117 2.89 21.90 20.54
CA THR A 117 2.07 22.47 19.45
C THR A 117 1.24 21.45 18.70
N PHE A 118 1.33 20.17 19.06
CA PHE A 118 0.56 19.10 18.43
C PHE A 118 -0.89 19.10 18.91
N THR A 119 -1.80 18.78 17.99
CA THR A 119 -3.19 18.47 18.33
C THR A 119 -3.29 17.11 19.03
N GLU A 120 -4.45 16.79 19.58
CA GLU A 120 -4.78 15.41 19.95
C GLU A 120 -4.62 14.48 18.74
N ALA A 121 -4.15 13.26 19.02
CA ALA A 121 -3.98 12.22 18.02
C ALA A 121 -5.33 11.79 17.46
N ARG A 122 -5.41 11.67 16.14
CA ARG A 122 -6.59 11.21 15.42
C ARG A 122 -6.23 9.97 14.61
N ALA A 123 -7.04 8.94 14.75
CA ALA A 123 -6.93 7.72 13.94
C ALA A 123 -7.26 8.05 12.49
N PHE A 124 -6.27 7.91 11.60
CA PHE A 124 -6.47 8.11 10.17
C PHE A 124 -6.51 6.75 9.48
N ASN A 125 -7.69 6.36 8.97
CA ASN A 125 -7.84 5.12 8.21
C ASN A 125 -6.97 5.18 6.95
N LEU A 126 -6.11 4.18 6.76
CA LEU A 126 -5.14 4.14 5.67
C LEU A 126 -5.71 3.57 4.37
N MET A 127 -6.96 3.08 4.36
CA MET A 127 -7.59 2.55 3.16
C MET A 127 -8.09 3.66 2.24
N PHE A 128 -7.83 3.52 0.94
CA PHE A 128 -8.43 4.39 -0.07
C PHE A 128 -9.89 4.01 -0.30
N LYS A 129 -10.79 4.94 0.03
CA LYS A 129 -12.22 4.87 -0.27
C LYS A 129 -12.51 5.50 -1.63
N THR A 130 -13.39 4.88 -2.40
CA THR A 130 -13.97 5.44 -3.63
C THR A 130 -15.43 4.99 -3.77
N TYR A 131 -16.09 5.37 -4.86
CA TYR A 131 -17.47 5.01 -5.15
C TYR A 131 -17.54 4.23 -6.46
N ALA A 132 -18.19 3.07 -6.43
CA ALA A 132 -18.49 2.25 -7.60
C ALA A 132 -19.87 2.62 -8.15
N GLY A 133 -19.90 3.21 -9.34
CA GLY A 133 -21.12 3.57 -10.04
C GLY A 133 -21.12 5.02 -10.53
N PRO A 134 -22.09 5.39 -11.38
CA PRO A 134 -22.16 6.73 -11.98
C PRO A 134 -22.68 7.82 -11.03
N VAL A 135 -23.34 7.43 -9.93
CA VAL A 135 -23.95 8.35 -8.96
C VAL A 135 -23.39 8.03 -7.59
N GLU A 136 -22.84 9.06 -6.93
CA GLU A 136 -22.45 8.98 -5.53
C GLU A 136 -23.72 8.85 -4.66
N GLY A 137 -23.81 7.79 -3.87
CA GLY A 137 -24.97 7.51 -3.03
C GLY A 137 -24.71 6.39 -2.01
N ALA A 138 -25.59 6.28 -1.01
CA ALA A 138 -25.51 5.23 0.01
C ALA A 138 -25.53 3.84 -0.66
N GLY A 139 -24.51 3.03 -0.40
CA GLY A 139 -24.34 1.69 -0.99
C GLY A 139 -23.43 1.62 -2.22
N ALA A 140 -22.92 2.74 -2.73
CA ALA A 140 -21.91 2.77 -3.80
C ALA A 140 -20.46 2.72 -3.27
N GLU A 141 -20.26 2.78 -1.95
CA GLU A 141 -18.93 2.86 -1.36
C GLU A 141 -18.13 1.57 -1.56
N VAL A 142 -16.89 1.70 -1.99
CA VAL A 142 -15.93 0.59 -2.13
C VAL A 142 -14.54 1.04 -1.69
N TYR A 143 -13.69 0.09 -1.34
CA TYR A 143 -12.32 0.36 -0.91
C TYR A 143 -11.32 -0.35 -1.81
N MET A 144 -10.19 0.30 -2.06
CA MET A 144 -9.02 -0.41 -2.57
C MET A 144 -8.41 -1.24 -1.44
N ARG A 145 -8.19 -2.54 -1.69
CA ARG A 145 -7.65 -3.46 -0.69
C ARG A 145 -6.30 -2.97 -0.14
N PRO A 146 -6.10 -2.95 1.19
CA PRO A 146 -4.81 -2.64 1.80
C PRO A 146 -3.84 -3.83 1.78
N GLU A 147 -4.35 -5.03 1.51
CA GLU A 147 -3.62 -6.30 1.41
C GLU A 147 -4.30 -7.26 0.43
N THR A 148 -3.62 -8.36 0.07
CA THR A 148 -4.17 -9.38 -0.87
C THR A 148 -4.94 -10.52 -0.19
N ALA A 149 -4.77 -10.71 1.13
CA ALA A 149 -5.23 -11.91 1.84
C ALA A 149 -6.76 -12.07 1.82
N GLN A 150 -7.52 -10.98 1.97
CA GLN A 150 -8.98 -11.02 1.98
C GLN A 150 -9.56 -11.65 0.71
N GLY A 151 -8.92 -11.45 -0.45
CA GLY A 151 -9.30 -12.07 -1.71
C GLY A 151 -9.22 -13.61 -1.68
N MET A 152 -8.29 -14.17 -0.89
CA MET A 152 -8.16 -15.62 -0.67
C MET A 152 -9.26 -16.13 0.26
N PHE A 153 -9.53 -15.42 1.36
CA PHE A 153 -10.53 -15.84 2.33
C PHE A 153 -11.94 -15.88 1.74
N VAL A 154 -12.34 -14.85 0.99
CA VAL A 154 -13.68 -14.80 0.38
C VAL A 154 -13.86 -15.84 -0.73
N ASN A 155 -12.77 -16.31 -1.35
CA ASN A 155 -12.80 -17.35 -2.38
C ASN A 155 -12.47 -18.75 -1.86
N PHE A 156 -12.32 -18.95 -0.54
CA PHE A 156 -11.87 -20.22 0.02
C PHE A 156 -12.72 -21.40 -0.47
N LEU A 157 -14.05 -21.30 -0.41
CA LEU A 157 -14.94 -22.37 -0.86
C LEU A 157 -14.86 -22.61 -2.37
N ASN A 158 -14.78 -21.54 -3.18
CA ASN A 158 -14.63 -21.66 -4.63
C ASN A 158 -13.34 -22.40 -5.01
N VAL A 159 -12.22 -22.04 -4.35
CA VAL A 159 -10.91 -22.65 -4.60
C VAL A 159 -10.88 -24.09 -4.10
N LEU A 160 -11.39 -24.36 -2.90
CA LEU A 160 -11.45 -25.72 -2.35
C LEU A 160 -12.22 -26.68 -3.26
N GLN A 161 -13.38 -26.24 -3.77
CA GLN A 161 -14.23 -27.06 -4.64
C GLN A 161 -13.59 -27.32 -6.01
N THR A 162 -12.93 -26.32 -6.59
CA THR A 162 -12.38 -26.41 -7.96
C THR A 162 -10.99 -27.02 -8.01
N SER A 163 -10.13 -26.74 -7.03
CA SER A 163 -8.74 -27.20 -7.02
C SER A 163 -8.58 -28.67 -6.64
N ARG A 164 -9.57 -29.27 -5.96
CA ARG A 164 -9.56 -30.65 -5.46
C ARG A 164 -8.30 -31.00 -4.64
N LYS A 165 -7.65 -30.00 -4.06
CA LYS A 165 -6.56 -30.16 -3.11
C LYS A 165 -7.17 -30.60 -1.77
N LYS A 166 -6.67 -31.70 -1.20
CA LYS A 166 -7.11 -32.26 0.08
C LYS A 166 -6.15 -31.85 1.19
#